data_AF-A0A150TFR2-F1
#
_entry.id   AF-A0A150TFR2-F1
#
_cell.length_a   1.000
_cell.length_b   1.000
_cell.length_c   1.000
_cell.angle_alpha   90.00
_cell.angle_beta   90.00
_cell.angle_gamma   90.00
#
_symmetry.space_group_name_H-M   'P 1'
#
loop_
_entity.id
_entity.type
_entity.pdbx_description
1 polymer ?
#
loop_
_entity_poly.entity_id
_entity_poly.type
_entity_poly.pdbx_seq_one_letter_code
_entity_poly.pdbx_strand_id
1 'polypeptide(L)'
;MADERGPAPARGQEDSKPSQTHDIERLIAVEQLPAPVYAALMSLGSKLRILQIEENIDGGVATYEVDVLIGETYYEVELDAEGTITASEIEAWIVPLASIPERARAAIEQEAAKAAILEVRMEIEEDIGEAVYEADIRRGRRTYALRIDGRGTLIERDITMDMLPPGAYWALVLAARGGWIVELDEELHDGKLSYEANIVIGGVEFEISVDAYGNVVEVNY
;
A
#
# COMPACT_ATOMS: atom_id res chain seq x y z
N MET A 1 3.83 -71.12 -39.51
CA MET A 1 5.06 -70.37 -39.19
C MET A 1 4.63 -68.98 -38.75
N ALA A 2 5.09 -68.57 -37.58
CA ALA A 2 4.79 -67.29 -36.94
C ALA A 2 5.30 -66.10 -37.77
N ASP A 3 4.63 -64.95 -37.72
CA ASP A 3 5.06 -63.88 -36.82
C ASP A 3 4.03 -62.74 -36.70
N GLU A 4 3.98 -62.18 -35.48
CA GLU A 4 3.10 -61.13 -34.97
C GLU A 4 3.49 -59.73 -35.48
N ARG A 5 2.51 -58.81 -35.60
CA ARG A 5 2.62 -57.40 -35.16
C ARG A 5 1.26 -56.82 -34.76
N GLY A 6 1.04 -56.76 -33.44
CA GLY A 6 0.40 -55.75 -32.60
C GLY A 6 -0.83 -54.93 -33.06
N PRO A 7 -1.86 -54.76 -32.21
CA PRO A 7 -2.99 -53.87 -32.47
C PRO A 7 -2.61 -52.39 -32.23
N ALA A 8 -3.13 -51.50 -33.08
CA ALA A 8 -3.00 -50.05 -32.93
C ALA A 8 -3.90 -49.52 -31.78
N PRO A 9 -3.42 -48.59 -30.94
CA PRO A 9 -4.19 -48.06 -29.83
C PRO A 9 -5.16 -46.95 -30.25
N ALA A 10 -6.21 -46.82 -29.45
CA ALA A 10 -7.33 -45.90 -29.58
C ALA A 10 -6.91 -44.42 -29.60
N ARG A 11 -7.69 -43.61 -30.32
CA ARG A 11 -7.62 -42.14 -30.35
C ARG A 11 -7.79 -41.59 -28.93
N GLY A 12 -6.90 -40.67 -28.59
CA GLY A 12 -6.80 -40.01 -27.31
C GLY A 12 -8.09 -39.31 -26.88
N GLN A 13 -8.39 -39.50 -25.61
CA GLN A 13 -9.11 -38.57 -24.76
C GLN A 13 -8.37 -37.22 -24.81
N GLU A 14 -9.06 -36.17 -25.22
CA GLU A 14 -8.63 -34.79 -24.96
C GLU A 14 -8.78 -34.55 -23.46
N ASP A 15 -7.69 -34.75 -22.72
CA ASP A 15 -7.55 -34.22 -21.37
C ASP A 15 -7.47 -32.69 -21.47
N SER A 16 -8.63 -32.04 -21.37
CA SER A 16 -8.71 -30.62 -21.04
C SER A 16 -8.11 -30.42 -19.65
N LYS A 17 -6.85 -29.99 -19.59
CA LYS A 17 -6.22 -29.52 -18.36
C LYS A 17 -7.06 -28.38 -17.78
N PRO A 18 -7.34 -28.35 -16.47
CA PRO A 18 -7.96 -27.18 -15.84
C PRO A 18 -7.01 -26.00 -16.03
N SER A 19 -7.54 -24.89 -16.56
CA SER A 19 -6.85 -23.60 -16.56
C SER A 19 -6.66 -23.22 -15.10
N GLN A 20 -5.42 -23.26 -14.62
CA GLN A 20 -5.06 -22.59 -13.38
C GLN A 20 -5.14 -21.09 -13.68
N THR A 21 -6.32 -20.51 -13.48
CA THR A 21 -6.46 -19.07 -13.32
C THR A 21 -5.73 -18.73 -12.03
N HIS A 22 -4.52 -18.21 -12.14
CA HIS A 22 -3.79 -17.67 -11.00
C HIS A 22 -4.43 -16.36 -10.59
N ASP A 23 -4.37 -16.08 -9.29
CA ASP A 23 -4.76 -14.79 -8.74
C ASP A 23 -3.81 -13.73 -9.29
N ILE A 24 -4.37 -12.63 -9.79
CA ILE A 24 -3.61 -11.52 -10.34
C ILE A 24 -4.06 -10.26 -9.62
N GLU A 25 -3.12 -9.59 -8.99
CA GLU A 25 -3.27 -8.26 -8.41
C GLU A 25 -2.39 -7.30 -9.21
N ARG A 26 -2.92 -6.13 -9.56
CA ARG A 26 -2.15 -5.12 -10.29
C ARG A 26 -2.76 -3.73 -10.20
N LEU A 27 -1.88 -2.74 -10.15
CA LEU A 27 -2.25 -1.35 -10.40
C LEU A 27 -2.58 -1.13 -11.88
N ILE A 28 -3.69 -0.46 -12.14
CA ILE A 28 -4.13 -0.10 -13.50
C ILE A 28 -4.42 1.39 -13.63
N ALA A 29 -4.33 1.91 -14.85
CA ALA A 29 -4.72 3.28 -15.15
C ALA A 29 -6.25 3.41 -15.30
N VAL A 30 -6.78 4.61 -15.05
CA VAL A 30 -8.23 4.91 -15.18
C VAL A 30 -8.77 4.53 -16.56
N GLU A 31 -7.97 4.69 -17.62
CA GLU A 31 -8.36 4.35 -18.99
C GLU A 31 -8.54 2.85 -19.23
N GLN A 32 -8.03 2.01 -18.33
CA GLN A 32 -8.16 0.55 -18.39
C GLN A 32 -9.41 0.03 -17.69
N LEU A 33 -10.10 0.87 -16.91
CA LEU A 33 -11.32 0.47 -16.20
C LEU A 33 -12.42 0.03 -17.18
N PRO A 34 -13.18 -1.02 -16.84
CA PRO A 34 -14.42 -1.32 -17.54
C PRO A 34 -15.38 -0.12 -17.51
N ALA A 35 -16.08 0.12 -18.62
CA ALA A 35 -17.07 1.17 -18.73
C ALA A 35 -18.10 1.22 -17.57
N PRO A 36 -18.65 0.10 -17.07
CA PRO A 36 -19.55 0.15 -15.91
C PRO A 36 -18.87 0.61 -14.62
N VAL A 37 -17.66 0.13 -14.32
CA VAL A 37 -16.89 0.52 -13.13
C VAL A 37 -16.56 2.01 -13.16
N TYR A 38 -16.08 2.51 -14.30
CA TYR A 38 -15.84 3.94 -14.49
C TYR A 38 -17.11 4.78 -14.28
N ALA A 39 -18.24 4.33 -14.82
CA ALA A 39 -19.52 5.04 -14.65
C ALA A 39 -19.99 5.04 -13.19
N ALA A 40 -19.81 3.94 -12.47
CA ALA A 40 -20.13 3.83 -11.05
C ALA A 40 -19.29 4.80 -10.22
N LEU A 41 -17.96 4.83 -10.41
CA LEU A 41 -17.07 5.78 -9.74
C LEU A 41 -17.49 7.23 -9.99
N MET A 42 -17.72 7.62 -11.25
CA MET A 42 -18.12 8.99 -11.58
C MET A 42 -19.48 9.41 -10.98
N SER A 43 -20.30 8.44 -10.54
CA SER A 43 -21.57 8.71 -9.86
C SER A 43 -21.42 9.05 -8.37
N LEU A 44 -20.26 8.76 -7.77
CA LEU A 44 -19.99 8.99 -6.34
C LEU A 44 -19.98 10.47 -5.96
N GLY A 45 -19.56 11.36 -6.87
CA GLY A 45 -19.64 12.79 -6.60
C GLY A 45 -18.87 13.67 -7.58
N SER A 46 -19.27 14.95 -7.64
CA SER A 46 -18.66 15.94 -8.54
C SER A 46 -17.29 16.45 -8.11
N LYS A 47 -16.83 16.10 -6.89
CA LYS A 47 -15.49 16.42 -6.35
C LYS A 47 -14.58 15.18 -6.26
N LEU A 48 -14.96 14.10 -6.94
CA LEU A 48 -14.19 12.86 -6.98
C LEU A 48 -12.82 13.09 -7.62
N ARG A 49 -11.80 12.53 -7.00
CA ARG A 49 -10.47 12.31 -7.59
C ARG A 49 -10.11 10.85 -7.38
N ILE A 50 -9.84 10.13 -8.46
CA ILE A 50 -9.28 8.78 -8.39
C ILE A 50 -7.77 8.92 -8.10
N LEU A 51 -7.27 8.18 -7.12
CA LEU A 51 -5.90 8.23 -6.66
C LEU A 51 -5.12 7.00 -7.13
N GLN A 52 -5.68 5.82 -6.85
CA GLN A 52 -5.13 4.53 -7.21
C GLN A 52 -6.27 3.60 -7.63
N ILE A 53 -5.95 2.62 -8.48
CA ILE A 53 -6.86 1.56 -8.88
C ILE A 53 -6.06 0.28 -8.86
N GLU A 54 -6.55 -0.67 -8.09
CA GLU A 54 -6.09 -2.05 -8.10
C GLU A 54 -7.14 -2.94 -8.76
N GLU A 55 -6.69 -3.81 -9.66
CA GLU A 55 -7.51 -4.87 -10.23
C GLU A 55 -7.07 -6.22 -9.69
N ASN A 56 -8.03 -6.92 -9.10
CA ASN A 56 -7.87 -8.24 -8.52
C ASN A 56 -8.64 -9.26 -9.35
N ILE A 57 -7.96 -10.29 -9.84
CA ILE A 57 -8.55 -11.37 -10.66
C ILE A 57 -8.38 -12.69 -9.91
N ASP A 58 -9.42 -13.13 -9.20
CA ASP A 58 -9.49 -14.45 -8.56
C ASP A 58 -10.43 -15.36 -9.35
N GLY A 59 -9.96 -16.56 -9.71
CA GLY A 59 -10.79 -17.53 -10.42
C GLY A 59 -11.30 -17.05 -11.80
N GLY A 60 -10.69 -16.01 -12.36
CA GLY A 60 -11.12 -15.35 -13.59
C GLY A 60 -12.22 -14.31 -13.41
N VAL A 61 -12.58 -13.96 -12.18
CA VAL A 61 -13.52 -12.90 -11.82
C VAL A 61 -12.71 -11.67 -11.40
N ALA A 62 -12.98 -10.53 -12.03
CA ALA A 62 -12.32 -9.28 -11.70
C ALA A 62 -13.12 -8.49 -10.63
N THR A 63 -12.41 -8.01 -9.62
CA THR A 63 -12.82 -6.98 -8.68
C THR A 63 -11.87 -5.79 -8.78
N TYR A 64 -12.33 -4.64 -8.34
CA TYR A 64 -11.59 -3.38 -8.38
C TYR A 64 -11.64 -2.73 -7.02
N GLU A 65 -10.47 -2.43 -6.47
CA GLU A 65 -10.32 -1.62 -5.28
C GLU A 65 -9.79 -0.25 -5.72
N VAL A 66 -10.45 0.81 -5.26
CA VAL A 66 -10.23 2.15 -5.79
C VAL A 66 -10.14 3.17 -4.67
N ASP A 67 -8.93 3.67 -4.46
CA ASP A 67 -8.69 4.84 -3.63
C ASP A 67 -9.22 6.10 -4.30
N VAL A 68 -10.14 6.75 -3.60
CA VAL A 68 -10.76 7.99 -4.07
C VAL A 68 -10.78 9.05 -2.99
N LEU A 69 -10.52 10.29 -3.39
CA LEU A 69 -10.81 11.46 -2.58
C LEU A 69 -12.12 12.08 -3.05
N ILE A 70 -13.13 12.10 -2.18
CA ILE A 70 -14.42 12.76 -2.43
C ILE A 70 -14.54 13.97 -1.51
N GLY A 71 -14.21 15.15 -2.05
CA GLY A 71 -14.16 16.36 -1.24
C GLY A 71 -12.94 16.39 -0.33
N GLU A 72 -13.14 16.10 0.96
CA GLU A 72 -12.10 16.10 2.01
C GLU A 72 -11.98 14.73 2.71
N THR A 73 -12.57 13.68 2.14
CA THR A 73 -12.56 12.34 2.72
C THR A 73 -11.99 11.35 1.71
N TYR A 74 -10.98 10.60 2.14
CA TYR A 74 -10.42 9.45 1.45
C TYR A 74 -11.33 8.25 1.69
N TYR A 75 -11.63 7.53 0.62
CA TYR A 75 -12.36 6.28 0.66
C TYR A 75 -11.60 5.24 -0.13
N GLU A 76 -11.62 4.02 0.36
CA GLU A 76 -11.45 2.84 -0.45
C GLU A 76 -12.84 2.40 -0.93
N VAL A 77 -12.97 2.09 -2.22
CA VAL A 77 -14.22 1.61 -2.81
C VAL A 77 -13.95 0.34 -3.57
N GLU A 78 -14.61 -0.74 -3.18
CA GLU A 78 -14.58 -2.00 -3.90
C GLU A 78 -15.76 -2.11 -4.88
N LEU A 79 -15.48 -2.58 -6.09
CA LEU A 79 -16.48 -2.84 -7.12
C LEU A 79 -16.28 -4.19 -7.81
N ASP A 80 -17.38 -4.82 -8.21
CA ASP A 80 -17.34 -5.92 -9.17
C ASP A 80 -17.15 -5.41 -10.61
N ALA A 81 -16.93 -6.32 -11.56
CA ALA A 81 -16.74 -6.01 -12.98
C ALA A 81 -17.97 -5.34 -13.64
N GLU A 82 -19.15 -5.47 -13.06
CA GLU A 82 -20.39 -4.82 -13.49
C GLU A 82 -20.57 -3.42 -12.88
N GLY A 83 -19.61 -2.94 -12.08
CA GLY A 83 -19.64 -1.63 -11.43
C GLY A 83 -20.57 -1.59 -10.22
N THR A 84 -20.97 -2.73 -9.66
CA THR A 84 -21.68 -2.79 -8.38
C THR A 84 -20.68 -2.54 -7.27
N ILE A 85 -20.96 -1.57 -6.40
CA ILE A 85 -20.15 -1.31 -5.20
C ILE A 85 -20.42 -2.43 -4.19
N THR A 86 -19.38 -3.16 -3.81
CA THR A 86 -19.43 -4.27 -2.84
C THR A 86 -19.07 -3.82 -1.44
N ALA A 87 -18.10 -2.92 -1.31
CA ALA A 87 -17.69 -2.28 -0.07
C ALA A 87 -17.30 -0.82 -0.30
N SER A 88 -17.33 -0.04 0.77
CA SER A 88 -16.76 1.30 0.79
C SER A 88 -16.42 1.67 2.22
N GLU A 89 -15.17 2.05 2.42
CA GLU A 89 -14.58 2.33 3.72
C GLU A 89 -14.01 3.75 3.73
N ILE A 90 -13.93 4.37 4.90
CA ILE A 90 -13.30 5.68 5.05
C ILE A 90 -11.89 5.44 5.57
N GLU A 91 -10.91 5.65 4.71
CA GLU A 91 -9.49 5.56 5.08
C GLU A 91 -9.10 6.75 5.96
N ALA A 92 -9.42 7.97 5.50
CA ALA A 92 -8.96 9.18 6.17
C ALA A 92 -9.84 10.40 5.91
N TRP A 93 -9.71 11.41 6.77
CA TRP A 93 -10.24 12.76 6.55
C TRP A 93 -9.12 13.78 6.45
N ILE A 94 -9.17 14.64 5.43
CA ILE A 94 -8.37 15.86 5.41
C ILE A 94 -8.90 16.79 6.50
N VAL A 95 -8.04 17.11 7.46
CA VAL A 95 -8.40 17.97 8.60
C VAL A 95 -7.53 19.23 8.63
N PRO A 96 -8.10 20.39 8.99
CA PRO A 96 -7.28 21.57 9.26
C PRO A 96 -6.30 21.30 10.41
N LEU A 97 -5.03 21.70 10.27
CA LEU A 97 -4.03 21.60 11.35
C LEU A 97 -4.54 22.17 12.68
N ALA A 98 -5.38 23.22 12.63
CA ALA A 98 -5.96 23.86 13.81
C ALA A 98 -7.06 23.05 14.53
N SER A 99 -7.64 22.02 13.91
CA SER A 99 -8.61 21.12 14.57
C SER A 99 -7.94 19.94 15.29
N ILE A 100 -6.63 19.74 15.09
CA ILE A 100 -5.87 18.65 15.68
C ILE A 100 -5.61 18.93 17.17
N PRO A 101 -5.65 17.91 18.05
CA PRO A 101 -5.29 18.04 19.46
C PRO A 101 -3.93 18.72 19.65
N GLU A 102 -3.83 19.57 20.68
CA GLU A 102 -2.66 20.44 20.90
C GLU A 102 -1.33 19.70 20.89
N ARG A 103 -1.27 18.50 21.49
CA ARG A 103 -0.03 17.72 21.55
C ARG A 103 0.39 17.17 20.19
N ALA A 104 -0.53 16.58 19.45
CA ALA A 104 -0.30 16.08 18.10
C ALA A 104 0.10 17.24 17.16
N ARG A 105 -0.66 18.35 17.21
CA ARG A 105 -0.36 19.56 16.44
C ARG A 105 1.05 20.10 16.73
N ALA A 106 1.43 20.22 17.99
CA ALA A 106 2.76 20.69 18.38
C ALA A 106 3.87 19.74 17.91
N ALA A 107 3.64 18.42 17.95
CA ALA A 107 4.59 17.44 17.44
C ALA A 107 4.75 17.54 15.91
N ILE A 108 3.66 17.65 15.15
CA ILE A 108 3.71 17.87 13.69
C ILE A 108 4.49 19.15 13.37
N GLU A 109 4.20 20.26 14.05
CA GLU A 109 4.90 21.54 13.84
C GLU A 109 6.39 21.45 14.18
N GLN A 110 6.74 20.67 15.22
CA GLN A 110 8.12 20.43 15.63
C GLN A 110 8.88 19.62 14.57
N GLU A 111 8.33 18.48 14.12
CA GLU A 111 8.94 17.62 13.10
C GLU A 111 9.04 18.31 11.74
N ALA A 112 8.04 19.14 11.39
CA ALA A 112 8.11 19.98 10.21
C ALA A 112 9.28 20.95 10.26
N ALA A 113 9.73 21.38 11.44
CA ALA A 113 10.87 22.27 11.64
C ALA A 113 10.83 23.51 10.71
N LYS A 114 9.64 24.12 10.56
CA LYS A 114 9.31 25.24 9.66
C LYS A 114 9.24 24.91 8.17
N ALA A 115 9.35 23.65 7.78
CA ALA A 115 8.97 23.20 6.45
C ALA A 115 7.46 23.40 6.22
N ALA A 116 7.03 23.36 4.96
CA ALA A 116 5.62 23.55 4.63
C ALA A 116 4.84 22.26 4.91
N ILE A 117 3.85 22.32 5.80
CA ILE A 117 2.84 21.28 5.97
C ILE A 117 1.81 21.47 4.85
N LEU A 118 1.65 20.47 3.98
CA LEU A 118 0.82 20.55 2.79
C LEU A 118 -0.62 20.13 3.07
N GLU A 119 -0.76 19.01 3.76
CA GLU A 119 -2.02 18.36 4.10
C GLU A 119 -1.84 17.65 5.43
N VAL A 120 -2.93 17.51 6.17
CA VAL A 120 -2.97 16.59 7.31
C VAL A 120 -4.20 15.70 7.16
N ARG A 121 -3.97 14.39 7.15
CA ARG A 121 -4.99 13.35 7.16
C ARG A 121 -5.17 12.87 8.59
N MET A 122 -6.41 12.64 8.99
CA MET A 122 -6.78 11.99 10.24
C MET A 122 -7.37 10.63 9.90
N GLU A 123 -6.92 9.61 10.60
CA GLU A 123 -7.37 8.23 10.48
C GLU A 123 -7.81 7.75 11.86
N ILE A 124 -8.74 6.82 11.93
CA ILE A 124 -9.11 6.15 13.19
C ILE A 124 -8.55 4.75 13.11
N GLU A 125 -7.60 4.40 13.97
CA GLU A 125 -7.13 3.02 14.08
C GLU A 125 -8.28 2.13 14.56
N GLU A 126 -8.70 1.17 13.74
CA GLU A 126 -9.90 0.38 13.99
C GLU A 126 -9.82 -0.43 15.28
N ASP A 127 -8.63 -0.96 15.60
CA ASP A 127 -8.40 -1.83 16.76
C ASP A 127 -8.61 -1.11 18.09
N ILE A 128 -8.26 0.17 18.16
CA ILE A 128 -8.22 0.94 19.41
C ILE A 128 -9.17 2.14 19.42
N GLY A 129 -9.70 2.53 18.25
CA GLY A 129 -10.56 3.69 18.07
C GLY A 129 -9.87 5.03 18.36
N GLU A 130 -8.54 5.06 18.31
CA GLU A 130 -7.74 6.27 18.53
C GLU A 130 -7.41 6.94 17.19
N ALA A 131 -7.35 8.27 17.21
CA ALA A 131 -7.01 9.04 16.02
C ALA A 131 -5.50 9.12 15.83
N VAL A 132 -5.05 8.81 14.62
CA VAL A 132 -3.70 9.06 14.11
C VAL A 132 -3.77 10.19 13.08
N TYR A 133 -2.71 10.99 13.03
CA TYR A 133 -2.60 12.13 12.13
C TYR A 133 -1.38 11.97 11.24
N GLU A 134 -1.61 11.84 9.95
CA GLU A 134 -0.56 11.81 8.94
C GLU A 134 -0.37 13.19 8.30
N ALA A 135 0.86 13.70 8.27
CA ALA A 135 1.15 15.03 7.75
C ALA A 135 2.16 14.99 6.60
N ASP A 136 1.75 15.46 5.43
CA ASP A 136 2.63 15.63 4.27
C ASP A 136 3.48 16.89 4.42
N ILE A 137 4.79 16.74 4.55
CA ILE A 137 5.72 17.85 4.80
C ILE A 137 6.67 18.04 3.63
N ARG A 138 6.71 19.26 3.09
CA ARG A 138 7.61 19.63 1.99
C ARG A 138 8.85 20.37 2.45
N ARG A 139 9.99 19.71 2.29
CA ARG A 139 11.33 20.28 2.53
C ARG A 139 12.12 20.36 1.22
N GLY A 140 12.18 21.58 0.67
CA GLY A 140 12.80 21.80 -0.64
C GLY A 140 11.97 21.16 -1.75
N ARG A 141 12.54 20.15 -2.43
CA ARG A 141 11.89 19.41 -3.53
C ARG A 141 11.27 18.09 -3.10
N ARG A 142 11.48 17.67 -1.85
CA ARG A 142 10.96 16.41 -1.32
C ARG A 142 9.72 16.68 -0.48
N THR A 143 8.73 15.81 -0.62
CA THR A 143 7.65 15.62 0.35
C THR A 143 7.95 14.32 1.09
N TYR A 144 7.72 14.32 2.40
CA TYR A 144 7.74 13.11 3.23
C TYR A 144 6.50 13.15 4.12
N ALA A 145 5.94 11.99 4.43
CA ALA A 145 4.89 11.87 5.42
C ALA A 145 5.48 11.64 6.83
N LEU A 146 4.64 11.85 7.83
CA LEU A 146 4.88 11.40 9.19
C LEU A 146 3.54 11.13 9.86
N ARG A 147 3.49 10.15 10.76
CA ARG A 147 2.29 9.75 11.50
C ARG A 147 2.48 10.01 12.98
N ILE A 148 1.55 10.77 13.57
CA ILE A 148 1.54 11.18 14.98
C ILE A 148 0.26 10.69 15.65
N ASP A 149 0.37 10.06 16.82
CA ASP A 149 -0.81 9.71 17.62
C ASP A 149 -1.47 10.96 18.26
N GLY A 150 -2.71 10.82 18.74
CA GLY A 150 -3.40 11.92 19.44
C GLY A 150 -2.70 12.47 20.70
N ARG A 151 -1.67 11.77 21.22
CA ARG A 151 -0.87 12.17 22.39
C ARG A 151 0.40 12.94 21.99
N GLY A 152 0.72 13.04 20.70
CA GLY A 152 1.90 13.71 20.18
C GLY A 152 3.13 12.81 20.04
N THR A 153 2.95 11.49 20.04
CA THR A 153 4.02 10.51 19.78
C THR A 153 4.20 10.35 18.28
N LEU A 154 5.45 10.47 17.80
CA LEU A 154 5.81 10.06 16.44
C LEU A 154 5.78 8.55 16.36
N ILE A 155 4.89 8.01 15.52
CA ILE A 155 4.75 6.57 15.27
C ILE A 155 5.58 6.19 14.05
N GLU A 156 5.58 7.02 13.00
CA GLU A 156 6.21 6.68 11.73
C GLU A 156 6.62 7.94 10.97
N ARG A 157 7.65 7.84 10.13
CA ARG A 157 7.99 8.87 9.13
C ARG A 157 8.79 8.28 7.97
N ASP A 158 8.59 8.82 6.78
CA ASP A 158 9.45 8.51 5.66
C ASP A 158 10.86 9.07 5.92
N ILE A 159 11.84 8.25 5.64
CA ILE A 159 13.24 8.60 5.73
C ILE A 159 13.95 8.34 4.40
N THR A 160 15.23 8.63 4.33
CA THR A 160 16.08 8.21 3.20
C THR A 160 17.26 7.41 3.69
N MET A 161 17.90 6.72 2.75
CA MET A 161 19.12 5.94 3.03
C MET A 161 20.20 6.72 3.78
N ASP A 162 20.31 8.04 3.61
CA ASP A 162 21.29 8.89 4.32
C ASP A 162 20.93 9.20 5.77
N MET A 163 19.69 8.94 6.18
CA MET A 163 19.20 9.08 7.54
C MET A 163 19.37 7.80 8.37
N LEU A 164 19.62 6.66 7.72
CA LEU A 164 19.76 5.38 8.40
C LEU A 164 21.01 5.31 9.29
N PRO A 165 20.90 4.68 10.48
CA PRO A 165 22.07 4.24 11.22
C PRO A 165 22.93 3.27 10.38
N PRO A 166 24.26 3.23 10.61
CA PRO A 166 25.14 2.36 9.81
C PRO A 166 24.74 0.88 9.82
N GLY A 167 24.24 0.35 10.94
CA GLY A 167 23.81 -1.04 11.05
C GLY A 167 22.60 -1.34 10.17
N ALA A 168 21.54 -0.54 10.34
CA ALA A 168 20.34 -0.61 9.50
C ALA A 168 20.65 -0.45 8.01
N TYR A 169 21.47 0.56 7.65
CA TYR A 169 21.91 0.77 6.26
C TYR A 169 22.51 -0.49 5.64
N TRP A 170 23.47 -1.14 6.33
CA TRP A 170 24.14 -2.33 5.79
C TRP A 170 23.20 -3.52 5.69
N ALA A 171 22.31 -3.71 6.66
CA ALA A 171 21.33 -4.79 6.65
C ALA A 171 20.36 -4.65 5.46
N LEU A 172 19.77 -3.47 5.28
CA LEU A 172 18.80 -3.21 4.23
C LEU A 172 19.42 -3.25 2.82
N VAL A 173 20.63 -2.70 2.65
CA VAL A 173 21.36 -2.81 1.37
C VAL A 173 21.71 -4.26 1.04
N LEU A 174 22.03 -5.07 2.04
CA LEU A 174 22.28 -6.50 1.83
C LEU A 174 20.99 -7.26 1.49
N ALA A 175 19.88 -6.95 2.16
CA ALA A 175 18.57 -7.53 1.90
C ALA A 175 18.07 -7.21 0.48
N ALA A 176 18.24 -5.95 0.04
CA ALA A 176 17.86 -5.49 -1.29
C ALA A 176 18.79 -5.96 -2.42
N ARG A 177 19.77 -6.85 -2.15
CA ARG A 177 20.74 -7.27 -3.15
C ARG A 177 20.07 -8.04 -4.28
N GLY A 178 20.04 -7.42 -5.47
CA GLY A 178 19.39 -7.99 -6.66
C GLY A 178 18.00 -7.40 -6.93
N GLY A 179 17.57 -6.46 -6.09
CA GLY A 179 16.38 -5.65 -6.26
C GLY A 179 16.65 -4.18 -5.97
N TRP A 180 15.63 -3.48 -5.49
CA TRP A 180 15.71 -2.10 -5.06
C TRP A 180 14.73 -1.86 -3.90
N ILE A 181 15.11 -0.93 -3.01
CA ILE A 181 14.24 -0.41 -1.97
C ILE A 181 13.33 0.64 -2.62
N VAL A 182 12.01 0.48 -2.48
CA VAL A 182 11.00 1.42 -3.02
C VAL A 182 10.54 2.43 -1.98
N GLU A 183 10.50 2.02 -0.72
CA GLU A 183 10.04 2.83 0.41
C GLU A 183 10.89 2.55 1.65
N LEU A 184 10.96 3.51 2.55
CA LEU A 184 11.82 3.43 3.73
C LEU A 184 11.31 4.32 4.85
N ASP A 185 10.98 3.69 5.97
CA ASP A 185 10.34 4.34 7.10
C ASP A 185 11.11 4.14 8.39
N GLU A 186 11.02 5.12 9.28
CA GLU A 186 11.43 4.98 10.67
C GLU A 186 10.18 4.85 11.53
N GLU A 187 10.07 3.73 12.22
CA GLU A 187 8.89 3.38 12.99
C GLU A 187 9.17 3.24 14.48
N LEU A 188 8.22 3.67 15.30
CA LEU A 188 8.22 3.53 16.74
C LEU A 188 7.02 2.71 17.19
N HIS A 189 7.17 1.39 17.18
CA HIS A 189 6.17 0.47 17.70
C HIS A 189 6.54 0.01 19.12
N ASP A 190 5.62 0.13 20.08
CA ASP A 190 5.83 -0.25 21.48
C ASP A 190 7.09 0.35 22.13
N GLY A 191 7.48 1.56 21.71
CA GLY A 191 8.67 2.26 22.18
C GLY A 191 9.99 1.68 21.68
N LYS A 192 9.95 0.79 20.69
CA LYS A 192 11.13 0.27 19.98
C LYS A 192 11.20 0.92 18.61
N LEU A 193 12.38 1.43 18.28
CA LEU A 193 12.66 2.04 17.00
C LEU A 193 13.09 0.96 16.00
N SER A 194 12.38 0.86 14.89
CA SER A 194 12.72 0.05 13.71
C SER A 194 12.91 0.95 12.49
N TYR A 195 13.58 0.39 11.49
CA TYR A 195 13.73 0.96 10.16
C TYR A 195 13.21 -0.06 9.18
N GLU A 196 12.11 0.27 8.53
CA GLU A 196 11.40 -0.61 7.63
C GLU A 196 11.69 -0.25 6.18
N ALA A 197 11.77 -1.26 5.32
CA ALA A 197 11.98 -1.07 3.90
C ALA A 197 11.09 -2.02 3.09
N ASN A 198 10.32 -1.44 2.16
CA ASN A 198 9.69 -2.18 1.08
C ASN A 198 10.72 -2.43 -0.03
N ILE A 199 10.90 -3.70 -0.39
CA ILE A 199 11.94 -4.17 -1.30
C ILE A 199 11.32 -4.99 -2.42
N VAL A 200 11.63 -4.61 -3.66
CA VAL A 200 11.19 -5.37 -4.85
C VAL A 200 12.35 -6.19 -5.41
N ILE A 201 12.22 -7.52 -5.42
CA ILE A 201 13.17 -8.45 -6.06
C ILE A 201 12.43 -9.30 -7.08
N GLY A 202 12.82 -9.19 -8.36
CA GLY A 202 12.23 -10.02 -9.41
C GLY A 202 10.74 -9.77 -9.65
N GLY A 203 10.23 -8.59 -9.28
CA GLY A 203 8.81 -8.22 -9.40
C GLY A 203 7.95 -8.66 -8.22
N VAL A 204 8.54 -9.22 -7.17
CA VAL A 204 7.88 -9.50 -5.90
C VAL A 204 8.34 -8.46 -4.89
N GLU A 205 7.38 -7.84 -4.22
CA GLU A 205 7.59 -6.93 -3.11
C GLU A 205 7.56 -7.72 -1.79
N PHE A 206 8.42 -7.33 -0.86
CA PHE A 206 8.41 -7.81 0.51
C PHE A 206 8.94 -6.69 1.40
N GLU A 207 8.59 -6.74 2.66
CA GLU A 207 8.93 -5.72 3.65
C GLU A 207 9.88 -6.31 4.69
N ILE A 208 10.84 -5.51 5.14
CA ILE A 208 11.77 -5.91 6.20
C ILE A 208 12.04 -4.75 7.15
N SER A 209 11.80 -5.00 8.44
CA SER A 209 12.08 -4.05 9.51
C SER A 209 13.31 -4.50 10.31
N VAL A 210 14.25 -3.60 10.53
CA VAL A 210 15.50 -3.84 11.27
C VAL A 210 15.70 -2.82 12.39
N ASP A 211 16.43 -3.21 13.44
CA ASP A 211 16.87 -2.25 14.45
C ASP A 211 18.05 -1.39 13.95
N ALA A 212 18.45 -0.38 14.74
CA ALA A 212 19.58 0.51 14.39
C ALA A 212 20.93 -0.22 14.19
N TYR A 213 21.08 -1.45 14.72
CA TYR A 213 22.28 -2.27 14.58
C TYR A 213 22.20 -3.23 13.38
N GLY A 214 21.06 -3.27 12.69
CA GLY A 214 20.82 -4.14 11.53
C GLY A 214 20.33 -5.53 11.90
N ASN A 215 19.86 -5.75 13.14
CA ASN A 215 19.19 -6.99 13.50
C ASN A 215 17.76 -6.96 12.96
N VAL A 216 17.33 -8.06 12.34
CA VAL A 216 15.96 -8.20 11.84
C VAL A 216 14.98 -8.21 13.00
N VAL A 217 13.97 -7.34 12.91
CA VAL A 217 12.82 -7.26 13.81
C VAL A 217 11.67 -8.07 13.22
N GLU A 218 11.35 -7.82 11.95
CA GLU A 218 10.20 -8.40 11.24
C GLU A 218 10.50 -8.54 9.73
N VAL A 219 9.79 -9.47 9.08
CA VAL A 219 9.81 -9.67 7.62
C VAL A 219 8.43 -10.12 7.17
N ASN A 220 7.84 -9.38 6.24
CA ASN A 220 6.53 -9.67 5.61
C ASN A 220 6.72 -9.94 4.12
N TYR A 221 5.96 -10.90 3.54
CA TYR A 221 6.11 -11.41 2.17
C TYR A 221 4.78 -11.45 1.43
#